data_AF-A0A376P7D5-F1
#
_entry.id   AF-A0A376P7D5-F1
#
_cell.length_a   1.000
_cell.length_b   1.000
_cell.length_c   1.000
_cell.angle_alpha   90.00
_cell.angle_beta   90.00
_cell.angle_gamma   90.00
#
_symmetry.space_group_name_H-M   'P 1'
#
loop_
_entity.id
_entity.type
_entity.pdbx_description
1 polymer ?
#
loop_
_entity_poly.entity_id
_entity_poly.type
_entity_poly.pdbx_seq_one_letter_code
_entity_poly.pdbx_strand_id
1 'polypeptide(L)'
;MTGKPDFNRTAFTMTATRLRMQGHTVLNPATLPDGLRYRDYMLIGSAMLHCADVIYLLDGWEDSPGAKEEHATALKLNLIISTPESRKEAKSCF
;
A
#
# COMPACT_ATOMS: atom_id res chain seq x y z
N MET A 1 2.39 8.24 -1.26
CA MET A 1 3.81 8.52 -1.60
C MET A 1 4.08 10.01 -1.69
N THR A 2 3.26 10.75 -2.46
CA THR A 2 3.34 12.20 -2.63
C THR A 2 3.31 12.96 -1.29
N GLY A 3 4.21 13.93 -1.12
CA GLY A 3 4.23 14.84 0.03
C GLY A 3 4.84 14.29 1.32
N LYS A 4 5.41 13.08 1.33
CA LYS A 4 6.14 12.52 2.50
C LYS A 4 7.65 12.51 2.25
N PRO A 5 8.49 12.68 3.30
CA PRO A 5 9.94 12.50 3.19
C PRO A 5 10.29 11.15 2.57
N ASP A 6 11.27 11.13 1.65
CA ASP A 6 11.72 9.91 0.94
C ASP A 6 10.57 9.13 0.27
N PHE A 7 9.47 9.81 -0.09
CA PHE A 7 8.25 9.20 -0.62
C PHE A 7 7.68 8.06 0.26
N ASN A 8 8.01 8.07 1.55
CA ASN A 8 7.71 7.01 2.52
C ASN A 8 8.37 5.65 2.20
N ARG A 9 9.41 5.60 1.35
CA ARG A 9 10.08 4.36 0.91
C ARG A 9 10.58 3.49 2.06
N THR A 10 11.08 4.12 3.12
CA THR A 10 11.53 3.40 4.31
C THR A 10 10.41 2.56 4.93
N ALA A 11 9.23 3.13 5.15
CA ALA A 11 8.08 2.40 5.71
C ALA A 11 7.59 1.28 4.78
N PHE A 12 7.56 1.53 3.46
CA PHE A 12 7.23 0.52 2.46
C PHE A 12 8.25 -0.63 2.46
N THR A 13 9.54 -0.32 2.54
CA THR A 13 10.63 -1.32 2.53
C THR A 13 10.58 -2.18 3.79
N MET A 14 10.47 -1.56 4.96
CA MET A 14 10.36 -2.29 6.23
C MET A 14 9.13 -3.21 6.26
N THR A 15 7.98 -2.72 5.81
CA THR A 15 6.76 -3.51 5.75
C THR A 15 6.87 -4.66 4.74
N ALA A 16 7.42 -4.40 3.56
CA ALA A 16 7.65 -5.43 2.55
C ALA A 16 8.58 -6.53 3.07
N THR A 17 9.67 -6.17 3.75
CA THR A 17 10.57 -7.13 4.38
C THR A 17 9.86 -7.97 5.43
N ARG A 18 9.06 -7.35 6.32
CA ARG A 18 8.28 -8.07 7.33
C ARG A 18 7.30 -9.05 6.70
N LEU A 19 6.52 -8.63 5.70
CA LEU A 19 5.56 -9.49 5.03
C LEU A 19 6.24 -10.66 4.29
N ARG A 20 7.42 -10.43 3.69
CA ARG A 20 8.23 -11.51 3.10
C ARG A 20 8.72 -12.51 4.14
N MET A 21 9.16 -12.03 5.32
CA MET A 21 9.56 -12.93 6.42
C MET A 21 8.39 -13.77 6.95
N GLN A 22 7.15 -13.32 6.76
CA GLN A 22 5.93 -14.07 7.08
C GLN A 22 5.52 -15.05 5.96
N GLY A 23 6.30 -15.15 4.88
CA GLY A 23 6.05 -16.07 3.77
C GLY A 23 5.22 -15.50 2.62
N HIS A 24 4.93 -14.20 2.61
CA HIS A 24 4.15 -13.56 1.54
C HIS A 24 5.01 -13.11 0.36
N THR A 25 4.46 -13.22 -0.85
CA THR A 25 5.03 -12.55 -2.03
C THR A 25 4.54 -11.11 -2.06
N VAL A 26 5.46 -10.14 -2.04
CA VAL A 26 5.11 -8.72 -1.89
C VAL A 26 5.38 -7.94 -3.18
N LEU A 27 4.30 -7.41 -3.76
CA LEU A 27 4.33 -6.36 -4.78
C LEU A 27 4.38 -5.00 -4.07
N ASN A 28 5.38 -4.17 -4.37
CA ASN A 28 5.59 -2.91 -3.67
C ASN A 28 5.86 -1.76 -4.68
N PRO A 29 4.93 -0.79 -4.82
CA PRO A 29 5.11 0.32 -5.76
C PRO A 29 6.30 1.22 -5.40
N ALA A 30 6.81 1.20 -4.16
CA ALA A 30 7.97 1.99 -3.74
C ALA A 30 9.30 1.52 -4.35
N THR A 31 9.30 0.36 -5.01
CA THR A 31 10.45 -0.16 -5.77
C THR A 31 10.54 0.38 -7.19
N LEU A 32 9.50 1.08 -7.66
CA LEU A 32 9.47 1.69 -8.99
C LEU A 32 10.48 2.85 -9.06
N PRO A 33 11.09 3.08 -10.23
CA PRO A 33 12.09 4.14 -10.41
C PRO A 33 11.46 5.52 -10.21
N ASP A 34 12.28 6.49 -9.82
CA ASP A 34 11.90 7.91 -9.81
C ASP A 34 11.72 8.46 -11.23
N GLY A 35 10.96 9.56 -11.34
CA GLY A 35 10.80 10.31 -12.59
C GLY A 35 9.60 9.87 -13.47
N LEU A 36 8.83 8.86 -13.05
CA LEU A 36 7.57 8.53 -13.72
C LEU A 36 6.50 9.57 -13.40
N ARG A 37 5.50 9.68 -14.28
CA ARG A 37 4.34 10.55 -14.02
C ARG A 37 3.43 9.89 -13.00
N TYR A 38 2.68 10.68 -12.25
CA TYR A 38 1.67 10.18 -11.30
C TYR A 38 0.75 9.11 -11.92
N ARG A 39 0.28 9.35 -13.15
CA ARG A 39 -0.56 8.40 -13.89
C ARG A 39 0.13 7.06 -14.15
N ASP A 40 1.43 7.07 -14.42
CA ASP A 40 2.20 5.86 -14.70
C ASP A 40 2.31 5.01 -13.42
N TYR A 41 2.56 5.64 -12.25
CA TYR A 41 2.51 4.97 -10.95
C TYR A 41 1.14 4.36 -10.67
N MET A 42 0.04 5.10 -10.92
CA MET A 42 -1.31 4.58 -10.68
C MET A 42 -1.66 3.39 -11.58
N LEU A 43 -1.24 3.42 -12.85
CA LEU A 43 -1.45 2.30 -13.78
C LEU A 43 -0.70 1.05 -13.31
N ILE A 44 0.58 1.19 -12.92
CA ILE A 44 1.38 0.06 -12.44
C ILE A 44 0.84 -0.46 -11.10
N GLY A 45 0.47 0.43 -10.17
CA GLY A 45 -0.14 0.05 -8.89
C GLY A 45 -1.46 -0.71 -9.07
N SER A 46 -2.32 -0.26 -10.00
CA SER A 46 -3.53 -0.98 -10.37
C SER A 46 -3.23 -2.37 -10.92
N ALA A 47 -2.24 -2.52 -11.81
CA ALA A 47 -1.80 -3.83 -12.30
C ALA A 47 -1.29 -4.74 -11.16
N MET A 48 -0.58 -4.19 -10.16
CA MET A 48 -0.20 -4.97 -8.98
C MET A 48 -1.41 -5.49 -8.21
N LEU A 49 -2.46 -4.69 -8.03
CA LEU A 49 -3.70 -5.11 -7.35
C LEU A 49 -4.42 -6.24 -8.09
N HIS A 50 -4.44 -6.21 -9.42
CA HIS A 50 -5.04 -7.28 -10.23
C HIS A 50 -4.34 -8.64 -10.07
N CYS A 51 -3.10 -8.66 -9.57
CA CYS A 51 -2.31 -9.86 -9.34
C CYS A 51 -2.22 -10.25 -7.85
N ALA A 52 -2.87 -9.52 -6.95
CA ALA A 52 -2.74 -9.70 -5.51
C ALA A 52 -4.00 -10.33 -4.90
N ASP A 53 -3.83 -11.09 -3.81
CA ASP A 53 -4.93 -11.58 -2.99
C ASP A 53 -5.31 -10.58 -1.88
N VAL A 54 -4.34 -9.78 -1.43
CA VAL A 54 -4.42 -8.88 -0.28
C VAL A 54 -3.77 -7.54 -0.62
N ILE A 55 -4.42 -6.43 -0.26
CA ILE A 55 -3.76 -5.12 -0.19
C ILE A 55 -3.42 -4.81 1.27
N TYR A 56 -2.18 -4.38 1.51
CA TYR A 56 -1.74 -3.90 2.81
C TYR A 56 -1.54 -2.38 2.78
N LEU A 57 -2.38 -1.64 3.50
CA LEU A 57 -2.38 -0.18 3.53
C LEU A 57 -1.65 0.34 4.77
N LEU A 58 -0.57 1.09 4.56
CA LEU A 58 0.23 1.69 5.65
C LEU A 58 -0.54 2.77 6.42
N ASP A 59 -0.07 3.12 7.62
CA ASP A 59 -0.69 4.20 8.40
C ASP A 59 -0.64 5.55 7.67
N GLY A 60 -1.74 6.31 7.76
CA GLY A 60 -1.95 7.57 7.04
C GLY A 60 -2.24 7.39 5.55
N TRP A 61 -2.65 6.20 5.09
CA TRP A 61 -3.06 5.99 3.70
C TRP A 61 -4.30 6.83 3.33
N GLU A 62 -5.15 7.16 4.31
CA GLU A 62 -6.33 8.01 4.12
C GLU A 62 -6.01 9.47 3.80
N ASP A 63 -4.76 9.88 3.87
CA ASP A 63 -4.33 11.21 3.43
C ASP A 63 -3.70 11.17 2.03
N SER A 64 -3.54 9.97 1.44
CA SER A 64 -2.90 9.76 0.15
C SER A 64 -3.95 9.51 -0.95
N PRO A 65 -4.16 10.44 -1.90
CA PRO A 65 -5.11 10.27 -3.00
C PRO A 65 -4.92 8.96 -3.75
N GLY A 66 -3.68 8.62 -4.13
CA GLY A 66 -3.39 7.37 -4.82
C GLY A 66 -3.69 6.12 -3.98
N ALA A 67 -3.47 6.17 -2.65
CA ALA A 67 -3.78 5.03 -1.79
C ALA A 67 -5.29 4.85 -1.61
N LYS A 68 -6.07 5.95 -1.66
CA LYS A 68 -7.54 5.87 -1.71
C LYS A 68 -8.04 5.24 -3.00
N GLU A 69 -7.44 5.60 -4.13
CA GLU A 69 -7.76 5.01 -5.43
C GLU A 69 -7.44 3.50 -5.45
N GLU A 70 -6.29 3.11 -4.90
CA GLU A 70 -5.89 1.70 -4.74
C GLU A 70 -6.84 0.93 -3.82
N HIS A 71 -7.21 1.50 -2.65
CA HIS A 71 -8.20 0.91 -1.76
C HIS A 71 -9.57 0.74 -2.43
N ALA A 72 -10.06 1.76 -3.13
CA ALA A 72 -11.32 1.67 -3.85
C ALA A 72 -11.28 0.61 -4.97
N THR A 73 -10.13 0.44 -5.61
CA THR A 73 -9.90 -0.62 -6.61
C THR A 73 -9.89 -2.00 -5.96
N ALA A 74 -9.20 -2.16 -4.84
CA ALA A 74 -9.15 -3.41 -4.08
C ALA A 74 -10.55 -3.87 -3.63
N LEU A 75 -11.42 -2.94 -3.20
CA LEU A 75 -12.81 -3.24 -2.89
C LEU A 75 -13.58 -3.76 -4.11
N LYS A 76 -13.40 -3.16 -5.29
CA LYS A 76 -14.05 -3.62 -6.53
C LYS A 76 -13.58 -5.01 -6.96
N LEU A 77 -12.31 -5.33 -6.67
CA LEU A 77 -11.69 -6.62 -6.95
C LEU A 77 -11.97 -7.66 -5.87
N ASN A 78 -12.69 -7.31 -4.79
CA ASN A 78 -12.95 -8.15 -3.63
C ASN A 78 -11.67 -8.68 -2.96
N LEU A 79 -10.60 -7.87 -2.94
CA LEU A 79 -9.37 -8.22 -2.23
C LEU A 79 -9.55 -8.11 -0.72
N ILE A 80 -8.75 -8.87 0.02
CA ILE A 80 -8.66 -8.71 1.47
C ILE A 80 -7.94 -7.39 1.76
N ILE A 81 -8.57 -6.53 2.55
CA ILE A 81 -7.97 -5.27 3.01
C ILE A 81 -7.29 -5.50 4.35
N SER A 82 -5.98 -5.24 4.42
CA SER A 82 -5.18 -5.35 5.64
C SER A 82 -4.52 -4.02 5.99
N THR A 83 -4.36 -3.76 7.30
CA THR A 83 -3.77 -2.53 7.85
C THR A 83 -2.87 -2.88 9.04
N PRO A 84 -1.93 -2.00 9.45
CA PRO A 84 -1.14 -2.15 10.66
C PRO A 84 -1.92 -2.54 11.91
N GLU A 85 -1.32 -3.39 12.75
CA GLU A 85 -1.89 -3.85 14.02
C GLU A 85 -2.14 -2.70 15.02
N SER A 86 -1.30 -1.65 14.99
CA SER A 86 -1.48 -0.40 15.76
C SER A 86 -2.86 0.23 15.54
N ARG A 87 -3.49 0.00 14.40
CA ARG A 87 -4.84 0.47 14.07
C ARG A 87 -5.95 -0.40 14.67
N LYS A 88 -5.70 -1.67 14.94
CA LYS A 88 -6.68 -2.56 15.59
C LYS A 88 -6.88 -2.15 17.05
N GLU A 89 -5.80 -1.79 17.73
CA GLU A 89 -5.82 -1.31 19.11
C GLU A 89 -6.57 0.03 19.25
N ALA A 90 -6.39 0.96 18.30
CA ALA A 90 -7.07 2.25 18.31
C ALA A 90 -8.61 2.17 18.15
N LYS A 91 -9.14 1.09 17.55
CA LYS A 91 -10.60 0.86 17.44
C LYS A 91 -11.22 0.14 18.64
N SER A 92 -10.40 -0.33 19.59
CA SER A 92 -10.85 -1.03 20.80
C SER A 92 -11.03 -0.10 22.02
N CYS A 93 -10.78 1.21 21.88
CA CYS A 93 -10.85 2.19 22.97
C CYS A 93 -12.12 3.07 22.96
N PHE A 94 -13.23 2.62 22.36
CA PHE A 94 -14.55 3.28 22.46
C PHE A 94 -15.64 2.30 22.87
#